data_AF-A0A6S7FM01-F1
#
_entry.id   AF-A0A6S7FM01-F1
#
_cell.length_a   1.000
_cell.length_b   1.000
_cell.length_c   1.000
_cell.angle_alpha   90.00
_cell.angle_beta   90.00
_cell.angle_gamma   90.00
#
_symmetry.space_group_name_H-M   'P 1'
#
loop_
_entity.id
_entity.type
_entity.pdbx_description
1 polymer ?
#
loop_
_entity_poly.entity_id
_entity_poly.type
_entity_poly.pdbx_seq_one_letter_code
_entity_poly.pdbx_strand_id
1 'polypeptide(L)'
;MDFSKAFDSVKHDLLASKLKAFPLNPYIINWYLSFLKDRKQRICYNGYEGEWKCVNRGTTQGSVSGPHLFNIFLNDLNLELDGLDILFKYADDSNIVATVWKERD
;
A
#
# COMPACT_ATOMS: atom_id res chain seq x y z
N MET A 1 -13.34 -7.89 3.13
CA MET A 1 -12.09 -7.88 3.93
C MET A 1 -11.63 -6.44 4.00
N ASP A 2 -11.02 -6.06 5.12
CA ASP A 2 -10.52 -4.71 5.38
C ASP A 2 -9.14 -4.83 6.04
N PHE A 3 -8.14 -4.12 5.51
CA PHE A 3 -6.77 -4.15 6.01
C PHE A 3 -6.58 -3.14 7.14
N SER A 4 -6.42 -3.63 8.38
CA SER A 4 -6.11 -2.76 9.52
C SER A 4 -4.82 -1.96 9.31
N LYS A 5 -4.89 -0.64 9.47
CA LYS A 5 -3.76 0.28 9.31
C LYS A 5 -3.05 0.09 7.96
N ALA A 6 -3.82 -0.06 6.88
CA ALA A 6 -3.29 -0.45 5.57
C ALA A 6 -2.13 0.43 5.12
N PHE A 7 -2.33 1.76 5.18
CA PHE A 7 -1.31 2.73 4.79
C PHE A 7 -0.07 2.69 5.68
N ASP A 8 -0.19 2.38 6.98
CA ASP A 8 0.97 2.29 7.91
C ASP A 8 1.73 0.96 7.77
N SER A 9 1.09 -0.06 7.22
CA SER A 9 1.60 -1.43 7.18
C SER A 9 2.50 -1.72 5.98
N VAL A 10 2.59 -0.80 5.03
CA VAL A 10 3.37 -0.95 3.79
C VAL A 10 4.87 -1.10 4.08
N LYS A 11 5.46 -2.25 3.79
CA LYS A 11 6.91 -2.47 3.93
C LYS A 11 7.68 -1.74 2.83
N HIS A 12 8.62 -0.88 3.20
CA HIS A 12 9.40 -0.09 2.24
C HIS A 12 10.24 -0.96 1.30
N ASP A 13 10.88 -2.03 1.78
CA ASP A 13 11.70 -2.91 0.94
C ASP A 13 10.87 -3.62 -0.15
N LEU A 14 9.68 -4.09 0.21
CA LEU A 14 8.77 -4.75 -0.73
C LEU A 14 8.20 -3.74 -1.74
N LEU A 15 7.80 -2.55 -1.27
CA LEU A 15 7.36 -1.47 -2.16
C LEU A 15 8.48 -1.04 -3.13
N ALA A 16 9.72 -0.98 -2.66
CA ALA A 16 10.88 -0.67 -3.49
C ALA A 16 11.09 -1.71 -4.60
N SER A 17 10.98 -3.00 -4.29
CA SER A 17 11.04 -4.06 -5.30
C SER A 17 9.91 -3.95 -6.32
N LYS A 18 8.66 -3.69 -5.88
CA LYS A 18 7.52 -3.50 -6.78
C LYS A 18 7.67 -2.26 -7.69
N LEU A 19 8.15 -1.14 -7.13
CA LEU A 19 8.44 0.07 -7.91
C LEU A 19 9.47 -0.17 -9.02
N LYS A 20 10.52 -0.94 -8.73
CA LYS A 20 11.55 -1.31 -9.72
C LYS A 20 11.03 -2.25 -10.81
N ALA A 21 10.01 -3.05 -10.52
CA ALA A 21 9.36 -3.93 -11.48
C ALA A 21 8.30 -3.21 -12.34
N PHE A 22 7.82 -2.05 -11.91
CA PHE A 22 6.82 -1.28 -12.65
C PHE A 22 7.47 -0.58 -13.85
N PRO A 23 6.79 -0.50 -15.01
CA PRO A 23 7.31 0.17 -16.21
C PRO A 23 7.25 1.70 -16.09
N LEU A 24 7.93 2.26 -15.09
CA LEU A 24 8.07 3.69 -14.85
C LEU A 24 9.46 4.18 -15.24
N ASN A 25 9.54 5.48 -15.49
CA ASN A 25 10.83 6.13 -15.70
C ASN A 25 11.73 5.92 -14.45
N PRO A 26 12.99 5.44 -14.61
CA PRO A 26 13.93 5.25 -13.50
C PRO A 26 14.11 6.49 -12.61
N TYR A 27 14.00 7.70 -13.14
CA TYR A 27 14.08 8.93 -12.35
C TYR A 27 12.91 9.06 -11.37
N ILE A 28 11.70 8.66 -11.77
CA ILE A 28 10.51 8.66 -10.91
C ILE A 28 10.67 7.59 -9.83
N ILE A 29 11.16 6.40 -10.20
CA ILE A 29 11.43 5.32 -9.25
C ILE A 29 12.44 5.79 -8.20
N ASN A 30 13.57 6.36 -8.63
CA ASN A 30 14.60 6.87 -7.73
C ASN A 30 14.09 8.00 -6.84
N TRP A 31 13.21 8.87 -7.36
CA TRP A 31 12.55 9.89 -6.54
C TRP A 31 11.71 9.26 -5.43
N TYR A 32 10.88 8.25 -5.72
CA TYR A 32 10.10 7.54 -4.70
C TYR A 32 10.96 6.80 -3.69
N LEU A 33 12.03 6.14 -4.15
CA LEU A 33 12.97 5.47 -3.25
C LEU A 33 13.66 6.46 -2.32
N SER A 34 14.06 7.63 -2.83
CA SER A 34 14.61 8.72 -2.03
C SER A 34 13.58 9.29 -1.04
N PHE A 35 12.34 9.48 -1.49
CA PHE A 35 11.23 10.00 -0.66
C PHE A 35 10.91 9.10 0.55
N LEU A 36 11.10 7.79 0.42
CA LEU A 36 10.84 6.79 1.47
C LEU A 36 12.07 6.50 2.34
N LYS A 37 13.28 6.78 1.86
CA LYS A 37 14.54 6.46 2.54
C LYS A 37 14.76 7.33 3.77
N ASP A 38 15.28 6.69 4.84
CA ASP A 38 15.72 7.32 6.10
C ASP A 38 14.71 8.30 6.72
N ARG A 39 13.42 8.04 6.49
CA ARG A 39 12.34 8.89 7.01
C ARG A 39 12.32 8.87 8.53
N LYS A 40 12.03 10.03 9.11
CA LYS A 40 11.81 10.21 10.54
C LYS A 40 10.52 10.98 10.77
N GLN A 41 9.87 10.69 11.89
CA GLN A 41 8.70 11.40 12.38
C GLN A 41 8.87 11.76 13.85
N ARG A 42 8.18 12.79 14.30
CA ARG A 42 8.10 13.20 15.72
C ARG A 42 6.72 13.77 16.01
N ILE A 43 6.37 13.83 17.28
CA ILE A 43 5.13 14.48 17.73
C ILE A 43 5.44 15.95 17.97
N CYS A 44 4.62 16.84 17.40
CA CYS A 44 4.66 18.27 17.69
C CYS A 44 3.29 18.71 18.22
N TYR A 45 3.21 19.20 19.45
CA TYR A 45 1.94 19.59 20.09
C TYR A 45 2.16 20.70 21.12
N ASN A 46 1.42 21.80 21.04
CA ASN A 46 1.50 22.93 21.98
C ASN A 46 2.93 23.41 22.30
N GLY A 47 3.78 23.53 21.27
CA GLY A 47 5.18 23.94 21.42
C GLY A 47 6.11 22.86 21.98
N TYR A 48 5.59 21.70 22.38
CA TYR A 48 6.40 20.52 22.65
C TYR A 48 6.78 19.83 21.35
N GLU A 49 8.06 19.49 21.22
CA GLU A 49 8.61 18.67 20.15
C GLU A 49 9.17 17.39 20.76
N GLY A 50 8.65 16.25 20.34
CA GLY A 50 9.15 14.94 20.75
C GLY A 50 10.40 14.52 20.01
N GLU A 51 10.99 13.41 20.45
CA GLU A 51 12.14 12.79 19.81
C GLU A 51 11.83 12.30 18.39
N TRP A 52 12.82 12.41 17.51
CA TRP A 52 12.74 11.83 16.17
C TRP A 52 12.76 10.30 16.24
N LYS A 53 11.81 9.67 15.55
CA LYS A 53 11.70 8.21 15.39
C LYS A 53 11.78 7.85 13.92
N CYS A 54 12.59 6.84 13.59
CA CYS A 54 12.68 6.34 12.23
C CYS A 54 11.36 5.68 11.79
N VAL A 55 11.01 5.87 10.52
CA VAL A 55 9.83 5.29 9.87
C VAL A 55 10.31 4.27 8.87
N ASN A 56 10.12 2.98 9.18
CA ASN A 56 10.55 1.86 8.34
C ASN A 56 9.39 1.18 7.58
N ARG A 57 8.17 1.64 7.82
CA ARG A 57 6.93 1.14 7.22
C ARG A 57 5.94 2.27 7.03
N GLY A 58 5.00 2.00 6.16
CA GLY A 58 3.89 2.84 5.84
C GLY A 58 4.19 3.81 4.71
N THR A 59 3.12 4.25 4.07
CA THR A 59 3.14 5.42 3.20
C THR A 59 3.07 6.68 4.06
N THR A 60 3.44 7.82 3.50
CA THR A 60 3.27 9.09 4.21
C THR A 60 1.80 9.49 4.16
N GLN A 61 1.04 9.23 5.22
CA GLN A 61 -0.35 9.66 5.31
C GLN A 61 -0.45 11.19 5.17
N GLY A 62 -1.42 11.66 4.38
CA GLY A 62 -1.56 13.09 4.04
C GLY A 62 -0.65 13.56 2.91
N SER A 63 0.24 12.71 2.37
CA SER A 63 0.96 13.02 1.13
C SER A 63 0.15 12.66 -0.11
N VAL A 64 0.29 13.45 -1.17
CA VAL A 64 -0.31 13.17 -2.50
C VAL A 64 0.16 11.82 -3.07
N SER A 65 1.39 11.43 -2.75
CA SER A 65 1.99 10.18 -3.21
C SER A 65 1.53 8.93 -2.44
N GLY A 66 0.97 9.09 -1.23
CA GLY A 66 0.58 7.97 -0.37
C GLY A 66 -0.36 6.98 -1.06
N PRO A 67 -1.52 7.44 -1.59
CA PRO A 67 -2.46 6.59 -2.34
C PRO A 67 -1.82 5.88 -3.54
N HIS A 68 -0.96 6.56 -4.29
CA HIS A 68 -0.30 5.98 -5.47
C HIS A 68 0.65 4.84 -5.09
N LEU A 69 1.47 5.05 -4.04
CA LEU A 69 2.37 4.02 -3.52
C LEU A 69 1.61 2.81 -2.97
N PHE A 70 0.45 3.06 -2.35
CA PHE A 70 -0.42 2.00 -1.84
C PHE A 70 -1.04 1.18 -2.98
N ASN A 71 -1.51 1.82 -4.05
CA ASN A 71 -2.01 1.12 -5.23
C ASN A 71 -0.92 0.25 -5.89
N ILE A 72 0.31 0.76 -6.04
CA ILE A 72 1.44 -0.03 -6.55
C ILE A 72 1.72 -1.23 -5.64
N PHE A 73 1.64 -1.04 -4.31
CA PHE A 73 1.85 -2.10 -3.35
C PHE A 73 0.84 -3.25 -3.48
N LEU A 74 -0.45 -2.91 -3.68
CA LEU A 74 -1.56 -3.86 -3.81
C LEU A 74 -1.79 -4.38 -5.24
N ASN A 75 -1.06 -3.87 -6.23
CA ASN A 75 -1.39 -4.09 -7.64
C ASN A 75 -1.38 -5.59 -8.03
N ASP A 76 -0.41 -6.33 -7.53
CA ASP A 76 -0.23 -7.77 -7.79
C ASP A 76 -1.01 -8.68 -6.84
N LEU A 77 -1.83 -8.12 -5.94
CA LEU A 77 -2.81 -8.91 -5.20
C LEU A 77 -3.99 -9.20 -6.13
N ASN A 78 -3.97 -10.36 -6.78
CA ASN A 78 -5.06 -10.87 -7.60
C ASN A 78 -5.58 -12.20 -7.05
N LEU A 79 -6.84 -12.48 -7.32
CA LEU A 79 -7.55 -13.68 -6.91
C LEU A 79 -8.58 -13.98 -8.00
N GLU A 80 -8.42 -15.14 -8.61
CA GLU A 80 -9.21 -15.58 -9.76
C GLU A 80 -9.80 -16.96 -9.46
N LEU A 81 -11.02 -17.20 -9.94
CA LEU A 81 -11.69 -18.50 -9.90
C LEU A 81 -12.24 -18.79 -11.30
N ASP A 82 -11.84 -19.92 -11.89
CA ASP A 82 -12.25 -20.33 -13.25
C ASP A 82 -12.02 -19.25 -14.33
N GLY A 83 -10.95 -18.46 -14.19
CA GLY A 83 -10.60 -17.37 -15.12
C GLY A 83 -11.43 -16.10 -14.94
N LEU A 84 -12.23 -16.00 -13.88
CA LEU A 84 -12.93 -14.78 -13.49
C LEU A 84 -12.25 -14.13 -12.29
N ASP A 85 -12.03 -12.82 -12.37
CA ASP A 85 -11.60 -12.02 -11.22
C ASP A 85 -12.68 -12.05 -10.15
N ILE A 86 -12.33 -12.60 -8.98
CA ILE A 86 -13.24 -12.64 -7.83
C ILE A 86 -12.90 -11.59 -6.79
N LEU A 87 -11.75 -10.92 -6.91
CA LEU A 87 -11.29 -9.91 -5.96
C LEU A 87 -11.45 -8.48 -6.52
N PHE A 88 -12.26 -7.69 -5.83
CA PHE A 88 -12.50 -6.29 -6.10
C PHE A 88 -11.87 -5.44 -4.99
N LYS A 89 -11.06 -4.45 -5.35
CA LYS A 89 -10.27 -3.64 -4.42
C LYS A 89 -10.67 -2.17 -4.51
N TYR A 90 -10.83 -1.50 -3.36
CA TYR A 90 -10.97 -0.05 -3.27
C TYR A 90 -10.24 0.45 -2.03
N ALA A 91 -9.12 1.15 -2.23
CA ALA A 91 -8.20 1.46 -1.13
C ALA A 91 -7.90 0.19 -0.29
N ASP A 92 -8.13 0.24 1.02
CA ASP A 92 -7.95 -0.86 1.97
C ASP A 92 -9.08 -1.91 1.96
N ASP A 93 -10.23 -1.59 1.38
CA ASP A 93 -11.34 -2.53 1.23
C ASP A 93 -11.08 -3.52 0.09
N SER A 94 -11.28 -4.80 0.39
CA SER A 94 -11.13 -5.91 -0.55
C SER A 94 -12.32 -6.86 -0.44
N ASN A 95 -13.09 -6.97 -1.52
CA ASN A 95 -14.29 -7.82 -1.60
C ASN A 95 -14.01 -9.03 -2.48
N ILE A 96 -14.30 -10.22 -1.96
CA ILE A 96 -14.24 -11.47 -2.73
C ILE A 96 -15.67 -11.90 -3.06
N VAL A 97 -15.95 -12.15 -4.33
CA VAL A 97 -17.27 -12.59 -4.81
C VAL A 97 -17.15 -13.96 -5.46
N ALA A 98 -17.91 -14.94 -4.98
CA ALA A 98 -17.90 -16.30 -5.54
C ALA A 98 -19.33 -16.79 -5.77
N THR A 99 -19.53 -17.55 -6.85
CA THR A 99 -20.81 -18.18 -7.16
C THR A 99 -21.05 -19.34 -6.21
N VAL A 100 -22.25 -19.38 -5.62
CA VAL A 100 -22.66 -20.50 -4.75
C VAL A 100 -23.71 -21.31 -5.48
N TRP A 101 -23.45 -22.60 -5.66
CA TRP A 101 -24.44 -23.52 -6.21
C TRP A 101 -25.39 -23.94 -5.10
N LYS A 102 -26.69 -23.84 -5.36
CA LYS A 102 -27.71 -24.43 -4.50
C LYS A 102 -28.06 -25.79 -5.09
N GLU A 103 -27.80 -26.89 -4.37
CA GLU A 103 -28.37 -28.19 -4.74
C GLU A 103 -29.89 -28.04 -4.78
N ARG A 104 -30.50 -28.51 -5.87
CA ARG A 104 -31.95 -28.59 -5.98
C ARG A 104 -32.38 -29.80 -5.16
N ASP A 105 -33.12 -29.55 -4.08
CA ASP A 105 -33.93 -30.57 -3.40
C ASP A 105 -34.91 -31.23 -4.39
#